data_AF-A0A520AX43-F1
#
_entry.id   AF-A0A520AX43-F1
#
_cell.length_a   1.000
_cell.length_b   1.000
_cell.length_c   1.000
_cell.angle_alpha   90.00
_cell.angle_beta   90.00
_cell.angle_gamma   90.00
#
_symmetry.space_group_name_H-M   'P 1'
#
loop_
_entity.id
_entity.type
_entity.pdbx_description
1 polymer ?
#
loop_
_entity_poly.entity_id
_entity_poly.type
_entity_poly.pdbx_seq_one_letter_code
_entity_poly.pdbx_strand_id
1 'polypeptide(L)'
;MLLHLFVAMAGNIVLSEEKLCELSHAGQLVGRNWIAHLVKDGQIEGRHDGEDVVLTATAIDRLRNYLRRPAGREDLVVEESA
;
A
#
# COMPACT_ATOMS: atom_id res chain seq x y z
N MET A 1 6.61 -1.24 3.83
CA MET A 1 5.31 -1.67 4.39
C MET A 1 4.22 -1.88 3.35
N LEU A 2 3.67 -0.83 2.72
CA LEU A 2 2.55 -0.95 1.77
C LEU A 2 2.76 -2.01 0.67
N LEU A 3 3.96 -2.07 0.08
CA LEU A 3 4.29 -3.07 -0.94
C LEU A 3 4.22 -4.51 -0.39
N HIS A 4 4.69 -4.75 0.84
CA HIS A 4 4.62 -6.09 1.45
C HIS A 4 3.17 -6.51 1.70
N LEU A 5 2.32 -5.59 2.17
CA LEU A 5 0.88 -5.84 2.32
C LEU A 5 0.23 -6.20 0.99
N PHE A 6 0.60 -5.48 -0.07
CA PHE A 6 0.05 -5.75 -1.40
C PHE A 6 0.50 -7.10 -1.96
N VAL A 7 1.79 -7.42 -1.86
CA VAL A 7 2.33 -8.71 -2.30
C VAL A 7 1.71 -9.87 -1.52
N ALA A 8 1.56 -9.72 -0.19
CA ALA A 8 0.90 -10.71 0.65
C ALA A 8 -0.57 -10.90 0.25
N MET A 9 -1.32 -9.82 0.05
CA MET A 9 -2.71 -9.87 -0.40
C MET A 9 -2.86 -10.52 -1.79
N ALA A 10 -1.94 -10.29 -2.72
CA ALA A 10 -1.93 -10.98 -4.02
C ALA A 10 -1.76 -12.51 -3.87
N GLY A 11 -1.06 -12.96 -2.82
CA GLY A 11 -0.95 -14.36 -2.43
C GLY A 11 -2.06 -14.85 -1.48
N ASN A 12 -3.07 -14.02 -1.19
CA ASN A 12 -4.10 -14.28 -0.18
C ASN A 12 -3.52 -14.59 1.22
N ILE A 13 -2.41 -13.94 1.55
CA ILE A 13 -1.71 -14.03 2.83
C ILE A 13 -2.06 -12.79 3.65
N VAL A 14 -2.48 -13.00 4.90
CA VAL A 14 -2.68 -11.93 5.88
C VAL A 14 -1.39 -11.75 6.68
N LEU A 15 -0.98 -10.51 6.89
CA LEU A 15 0.22 -10.18 7.67
C LEU A 15 -0.17 -9.60 9.02
N SER A 16 0.43 -10.11 10.09
CA SER A 16 0.41 -9.44 11.39
C SER A 16 1.29 -8.17 11.36
N GLU A 17 1.04 -7.25 12.29
CA GLU A 17 1.87 -6.06 12.46
C GLU A 17 3.34 -6.39 12.70
N GLU A 18 3.62 -7.36 13.57
CA GLU A 18 4.99 -7.79 13.86
C GLU A 18 5.66 -8.26 12.57
N LYS A 19 4.97 -9.11 11.81
CA LYS A 19 5.53 -9.64 10.57
C LYS A 19 5.75 -8.55 9.52
N LEU A 20 4.84 -7.58 9.44
CA LEU A 20 4.98 -6.45 8.54
C LEU A 20 6.15 -5.53 8.92
N CYS A 21 6.37 -5.31 10.21
CA CYS A 21 7.51 -4.56 10.75
C CYS A 21 8.82 -5.26 10.42
N GLU A 22 8.90 -6.58 10.69
CA GLU A 22 10.05 -7.41 10.33
C GLU A 22 10.39 -7.32 8.84
N LEU A 23 9.42 -7.57 7.96
CA LEU A 23 9.62 -7.55 6.50
C LEU A 23 10.07 -6.18 6.01
N SER A 24 9.57 -5.12 6.63
CA SER A 24 9.91 -3.75 6.27
C SER A 24 11.19 -3.24 6.94
N HIS A 25 11.88 -4.07 7.73
CA HIS A 25 13.05 -3.71 8.52
C HIS A 25 12.81 -2.46 9.40
N ALA A 26 11.55 -2.24 9.79
CA ALA A 26 11.17 -1.13 10.63
C ALA A 26 11.15 -1.60 12.08
N GLY A 27 11.80 -0.85 12.97
CA GLY A 27 11.65 -1.08 14.40
C GLY A 27 10.17 -0.95 14.81
N GLN A 28 9.74 -1.73 15.81
CA GLN A 28 8.34 -1.81 16.27
C GLN A 28 7.67 -0.43 16.43
N LEU A 29 8.33 0.52 17.10
CA LEU A 29 7.78 1.87 17.31
C LEU A 29 7.58 2.64 15.99
N VAL A 30 8.57 2.59 15.11
CA VAL A 30 8.51 3.25 13.79
C VAL A 30 7.44 2.58 12.92
N GLY A 31 7.36 1.26 12.98
CA GLY A 31 6.37 0.49 12.24
C GLY A 31 4.95 0.80 12.67
N ARG A 32 4.67 0.86 13.97
CA ARG A 32 3.37 1.28 14.51
C ARG A 32 2.97 2.67 14.05
N ASN A 33 3.89 3.64 14.11
CA ASN A 33 3.62 4.99 13.63
C ASN A 33 3.28 5.00 12.14
N TRP A 34 4.00 4.24 11.32
CA TRP A 34 3.68 4.08 9.90
C TRP A 34 2.31 3.44 9.67
N ILE A 35 1.97 2.38 10.41
CA ILE A 35 0.66 1.74 10.31
C ILE A 35 -0.45 2.71 10.71
N ALA A 36 -0.29 3.47 11.80
CA ALA A 36 -1.25 4.48 12.22
C ALA A 36 -1.45 5.56 11.15
N HIS A 37 -0.38 6.01 10.49
CA HIS A 37 -0.48 6.92 9.34
C HIS A 37 -1.26 6.31 8.18
N LEU A 38 -1.01 5.05 7.85
CA LEU A 38 -1.70 4.35 6.76
C LEU A 38 -3.18 4.09 7.06
N VAL A 39 -3.54 3.87 8.33
CA VAL A 39 -4.94 3.81 8.77
C VAL A 39 -5.60 5.18 8.59
N LYS A 40 -4.94 6.26 9.02
CA LYS A 40 -5.44 7.63 8.85
C LYS A 40 -5.66 8.01 7.38
N ASP A 41 -4.79 7.55 6.50
CA ASP A 41 -4.87 7.77 5.05
C ASP A 41 -5.87 6.83 4.34
N GLY A 42 -6.60 6.01 5.10
CA GLY A 42 -7.59 5.06 4.59
C GLY A 42 -6.97 3.96 3.73
N GLN A 43 -5.66 3.70 3.87
CA GLN A 43 -4.97 2.64 3.13
C GLN A 43 -5.11 1.28 3.83
N ILE A 44 -5.15 1.28 5.16
CA ILE A 44 -5.31 0.10 6.02
C ILE A 44 -6.63 0.23 6.79
N GLU A 45 -7.29 -0.89 7.04
CA GLU A 45 -8.50 -0.93 7.87
C GLU A 45 -8.22 -0.53 9.32
N GLY A 46 -9.24 -0.01 10.01
CA GLY A 46 -9.13 0.30 11.44
C GLY A 46 -8.84 -0.98 12.24
N ARG A 47 -7.83 -0.93 13.11
CA ARG A 47 -7.31 -2.09 13.86
C ARG A 47 -6.76 -1.67 15.21
N HIS A 48 -6.56 -2.64 16.09
CA HIS A 48 -5.81 -2.52 17.34
C HIS A 48 -4.35 -3.00 17.17
N ASP A 49 -3.45 -2.53 18.05
CA ASP A 49 -2.05 -2.95 18.06
C ASP A 49 -1.91 -4.47 18.17
N GLY A 50 -0.99 -5.05 17.39
CA GLY A 50 -0.73 -6.50 17.38
C GLY A 50 -1.71 -7.35 16.56
N GLU A 51 -2.79 -6.77 16.03
CA GLU A 51 -3.72 -7.47 15.13
C GLU A 51 -3.16 -7.65 13.71
N ASP A 52 -3.91 -8.35 12.87
CA ASP A 52 -3.67 -8.41 11.45
C ASP A 52 -3.75 -7.02 10.80
N VAL A 53 -3.00 -6.85 9.71
CA VAL A 53 -2.92 -5.62 8.95
C VAL A 53 -3.51 -5.87 7.57
N VAL A 54 -4.65 -5.26 7.29
CA VAL A 54 -5.44 -5.49 6.07
C VAL A 54 -5.58 -4.19 5.29
N LEU A 55 -5.41 -4.27 3.97
CA LEU A 55 -5.63 -3.14 3.06
C LEU A 55 -7.12 -2.89 2.87
N THR A 56 -7.54 -1.61 2.85
CA THR A 56 -8.92 -1.28 2.50
C THR A 56 -9.20 -1.59 1.04
N ALA A 57 -10.46 -1.89 0.69
CA ALA A 57 -10.87 -2.10 -0.70
C ALA A 57 -10.45 -0.93 -1.62
N THR A 58 -10.60 0.31 -1.14
CA THR A 58 -10.19 1.52 -1.86
C THR A 58 -8.69 1.55 -2.17
N ALA A 59 -7.84 1.14 -1.22
CA ALA A 59 -6.39 1.08 -1.41
C ALA A 59 -6.02 0.04 -2.48
N ILE A 60 -6.68 -1.12 -2.44
CA ILE A 60 -6.51 -2.20 -3.41
C ILE A 60 -6.88 -1.72 -4.81
N ASP A 61 -8.02 -1.06 -4.96
CA ASP A 61 -8.50 -0.58 -6.26
C ASP A 61 -7.61 0.52 -6.85
N ARG A 62 -7.15 1.46 -6.02
CA ARG A 62 -6.19 2.50 -6.44
C ARG A 62 -4.91 1.89 -6.97
N LEU A 63 -4.35 0.92 -6.27
CA LEU A 63 -3.11 0.28 -6.66
C LEU A 63 -3.29 -0.58 -7.92
N ARG A 64 -4.39 -1.32 -8.04
CA ARG A 64 -4.74 -2.04 -9.27
C ARG A 64 -4.85 -1.09 -10.46
N ASN A 65 -5.48 0.08 -10.28
CA ASN A 65 -5.59 1.08 -11.34
C ASN A 65 -4.23 1.69 -11.70
N TYR A 66 -3.38 1.96 -10.71
CA TYR A 66 -2.01 2.40 -10.95
C TYR A 66 -1.21 1.40 -11.80
N LEU A 67 -1.27 0.11 -11.45
CA LEU A 67 -0.54 -0.96 -12.15
C LEU A 67 -1.12 -1.27 -13.54
N ARG A 68 -2.40 -1.03 -13.76
CA ARG A 68 -3.05 -1.17 -15.08
C ARG A 68 -2.64 -0.07 -16.05
N ARG A 69 -2.17 1.08 -15.55
CA ARG A 69 -1.67 2.15 -16.40
C ARG A 69 -0.33 1.66 -16.98
N PRO A 70 -0.17 1.53 -18.30
CA PRO A 70 1.13 1.21 -18.87
C PRO A 70 2.11 2.29 -18.39
N ALA A 71 3.30 1.89 -17.94
CA ALA A 71 4.35 2.75 -17.39
C ALA A 71 4.97 3.70 -18.45
N GLY A 72 4.19 4.17 -19.41
CA GLY A 72 4.63 5.00 -20.52
C GLY A 72 3.43 5.64 -21.21
N ARG A 73 3.05 6.83 -20.75
CA ARG A 73 2.57 7.91 -21.60
C ARG A 73 2.57 9.17 -20.76
N GLU A 74 3.76 9.72 -20.62
CA GLU A 74 3.89 11.16 -20.43
C GLU A 74 3.31 11.84 -21.65
N ASP A 75 2.49 12.82 -21.33
CA ASP A 75 1.86 13.81 -22.18
C ASP A 75 2.91 14.49 -23.08
N LEU A 76 3.01 14.05 -24.33
CA LEU A 76 3.64 14.83 -25.41
C LEU A 76 2.59 15.02 -26.49
N VAL A 77 1.56 15.78 -26.15
CA VAL A 77 0.78 16.52 -27.14
C VAL A 77 1.62 17.75 -27.49
N VAL A 78 2.56 17.61 -28.43
CA VAL A 78 3.04 18.78 -29.16
C VAL A 78 2.03 19.02 -30.26
N GLU A 79 1.07 19.91 -29.98
CA GLU A 79 0.36 20.60 -31.06
C GLU A 79 1.40 21.40 -31.84
N GLU A 80 1.80 20.91 -33.01
CA GLU A 80 2.32 21.79 -34.05
C GLU A 80 1.28 21.84 -35.16
N SER A 81 0.42 22.85 -35.05
CA SER A 81 -0.30 23.42 -36.17
C SER A 81 0.70 24.22 -37.02
N ALA A 82 0.95 23.80 -38.25
CA ALA A 82 1.28 24.65 -39.41
C ALA A 82 1.25 23.83 -40.70
#